data_AF-A0A8J2HB77-F1
#
_entry.id   AF-A0A8J2HB77-F1
#
_cell.length_a   1.000
_cell.length_b   1.000
_cell.length_c   1.000
_cell.angle_alpha   90.00
_cell.angle_beta   90.00
_cell.angle_gamma   90.00
#
_symmetry.space_group_name_H-M   'P 1'
#
loop_
_entity.id
_entity.type
_entity.pdbx_description
1 polymer ?
#
loop_
_entity_poly.entity_id
_entity_poly.type
_entity_poly.pdbx_seq_one_letter_code
_entity_poly.pdbx_strand_id
1 'polypeptide(L)'
;MVFLVEESTLLKLSPNLIKIIEFLSEKKTTHNDYLIALTITVFKEADFIVKNNEDRGDYLSLELDPRQWKINGAYRINLEHRSIRELNCKLDAIPVGDVIILNLTSINNAIKTRCTAVETLEFVNLHSSDVNSRFMNLKTFSHRIKNNLITPLKCDVLNHLKVVNPSLPGLPEELILKILSMLPEADQINLHKTCQKFENLFKSLYEYKSGVKKSCEYESYMKLLRLGRHD
;
A
#
# COMPACT_ATOMS: atom_id res chain seq x y z
N MET A 1 -19.42 3.99 14.36
CA MET A 1 -18.51 4.94 13.67
C MET A 1 -17.13 4.72 14.26
N VAL A 2 -16.17 4.24 13.45
CA VAL A 2 -14.79 3.97 13.89
C VAL A 2 -14.00 5.25 13.70
N PHE A 3 -13.41 5.80 14.77
CA PHE A 3 -12.58 7.01 14.72
C PHE A 3 -11.16 6.62 14.31
N LEU A 4 -10.70 7.08 13.15
CA LEU A 4 -9.45 6.64 12.51
C LEU A 4 -8.23 7.50 12.92
N VAL A 5 -7.03 7.01 12.64
CA VAL A 5 -5.76 7.73 12.85
C VAL A 5 -5.75 9.04 12.07
N GLU A 6 -6.32 9.07 10.86
CA GLU A 6 -6.36 10.29 10.05
C GLU A 6 -7.30 11.37 10.59
N GLU A 7 -8.25 10.97 11.44
CA GLU A 7 -9.20 11.87 12.12
C GLU A 7 -8.69 12.31 13.50
N SER A 8 -7.56 11.74 13.94
CA SER A 8 -6.98 12.04 15.23
C SER A 8 -6.45 13.48 15.29
N THR A 9 -6.72 14.14 16.39
CA THR A 9 -6.32 15.52 16.67
C THR A 9 -5.50 15.57 17.95
N LEU A 10 -4.90 16.72 18.24
CA LEU A 10 -4.17 16.97 19.49
C LEU A 10 -5.02 16.73 20.76
N LEU A 11 -6.35 16.72 20.64
CA LEU A 11 -7.28 16.52 21.75
C LEU A 11 -7.86 15.10 21.81
N LYS A 12 -7.75 14.33 20.72
CA LYS A 12 -8.40 13.03 20.60
C LYS A 12 -7.67 12.12 19.61
N LEU A 13 -7.14 11.02 20.12
CA LEU A 13 -6.52 9.96 19.31
C LEU A 13 -7.51 8.83 18.97
N SER A 14 -7.15 8.02 17.97
CA SER A 14 -7.91 6.81 17.63
C SER A 14 -7.91 5.82 18.81
N PRO A 15 -9.04 5.16 19.12
CA PRO A 15 -9.11 4.22 20.24
C PRO A 15 -8.10 3.07 20.11
N ASN A 16 -7.80 2.65 18.89
CA ASN A 16 -6.80 1.61 18.62
C ASN A 16 -5.39 2.09 18.93
N LEU A 17 -5.07 3.35 18.59
CA LEU A 17 -3.78 3.96 18.90
C LEU A 17 -3.60 4.14 20.41
N ILE A 18 -4.64 4.61 21.12
CA ILE A 18 -4.61 4.77 22.59
C ILE A 18 -4.26 3.44 23.27
N LYS A 19 -4.95 2.35 22.90
CA LYS A 19 -4.69 1.01 23.46
C LYS A 19 -3.24 0.56 23.27
N ILE A 20 -2.67 0.81 22.09
CA ILE A 20 -1.28 0.44 21.79
C ILE A 20 -0.30 1.32 22.60
N ILE A 21 -0.61 2.61 22.79
CA ILE A 21 0.24 3.52 23.57
C ILE A 21 0.22 3.19 25.07
N GLU A 22 -0.96 2.90 25.63
CA GLU A 22 -1.10 2.49 27.04
C GLU A 22 -0.22 1.27 27.31
N PHE A 23 -0.24 0.30 26.40
CA PHE A 23 0.64 -0.87 26.46
C PHE A 23 2.14 -0.52 26.35
N LEU A 24 2.49 0.40 25.44
CA LEU A 24 3.87 0.84 25.23
C LEU A 24 4.44 1.74 26.35
N SER A 25 3.61 2.26 27.26
CA SER A 25 4.04 3.24 28.27
C SER A 25 4.95 2.65 29.36
N GLU A 26 5.18 1.34 29.36
CA GLU A 26 6.14 0.67 30.23
C GLU A 26 7.60 0.90 29.79
N LYS A 27 8.48 1.23 30.74
CA LYS A 27 9.82 1.84 30.52
C LYS A 27 10.67 1.21 29.38
N LYS A 28 11.37 2.12 28.66
CA LYS A 28 12.40 1.91 27.61
C LYS A 28 11.89 1.85 26.15
N THR A 29 10.88 2.65 25.79
CA THR A 29 10.43 2.82 24.41
C THR A 29 11.20 3.90 23.64
N THR A 30 11.46 3.62 22.37
CA THR A 30 12.09 4.53 21.42
C THR A 30 11.05 5.18 20.50
N HIS A 31 11.41 6.26 19.81
CA HIS A 31 10.54 6.92 18.83
C HIS A 31 10.15 5.94 17.70
N ASN A 32 11.05 5.02 17.36
CA ASN A 32 10.82 3.95 16.39
C ASN A 32 9.72 2.99 16.85
N ASP A 33 9.65 2.63 18.13
CA ASP A 33 8.60 1.74 18.64
C ASP A 33 7.21 2.38 18.53
N TYR A 34 7.11 3.69 18.81
CA TYR A 34 5.86 4.45 18.62
C TYR A 34 5.46 4.57 17.15
N LEU A 35 6.43 4.76 16.24
CA LEU A 35 6.14 4.81 14.82
C LEU A 35 5.62 3.46 14.30
N ILE A 36 6.23 2.35 14.72
CA ILE A 36 5.78 1.01 14.35
C ILE A 36 4.38 0.72 14.89
N ALA A 37 4.09 1.12 16.14
CA ALA A 37 2.73 1.05 16.70
C ALA A 37 1.72 1.84 15.84
N LEU A 38 2.09 3.04 15.42
CA LEU A 38 1.26 3.86 14.55
C LEU A 38 1.05 3.19 13.18
N THR A 39 2.12 2.67 12.58
CA THR A 39 2.05 1.90 11.32
C THR A 39 1.06 0.75 11.45
N ILE A 40 1.19 -0.08 12.48
CA ILE A 40 0.28 -1.22 12.68
C ILE A 40 -1.16 -0.79 12.91
N THR A 41 -1.39 0.33 13.60
CA THR A 41 -2.74 0.90 13.72
C THR A 41 -3.35 1.19 12.34
N VAL A 42 -2.59 1.81 11.44
CA VAL A 42 -3.03 2.08 10.06
C VAL A 42 -3.28 0.79 9.28
N PHE A 43 -2.46 -0.25 9.48
CA PHE A 43 -2.70 -1.57 8.87
C PHE A 43 -3.99 -2.22 9.40
N LYS A 44 -4.28 -2.13 10.71
CA LYS A 44 -5.52 -2.62 11.31
C LYS A 44 -6.76 -1.90 10.75
N GLU A 45 -6.66 -0.59 10.53
CA GLU A 45 -7.72 0.19 9.87
C GLU A 45 -7.96 -0.24 8.42
N ALA A 46 -6.95 -0.84 7.78
CA ALA A 46 -7.05 -1.42 6.45
C ALA A 46 -7.34 -2.93 6.48
N ASP A 47 -7.95 -3.45 7.55
CA ASP A 47 -8.35 -4.85 7.73
C ASP A 47 -7.20 -5.88 7.72
N PHE A 48 -5.97 -5.46 8.04
CA PHE A 48 -4.88 -6.39 8.32
C PHE A 48 -4.82 -6.77 9.79
N ILE A 49 -4.45 -8.03 10.04
CA ILE A 49 -4.23 -8.62 11.35
C ILE A 49 -2.78 -9.08 11.40
N VAL A 50 -2.14 -8.90 12.56
CA VAL A 50 -0.79 -9.41 12.78
C VAL A 50 -0.86 -10.92 12.98
N LYS A 51 -0.18 -11.67 12.11
CA LYS A 51 -0.11 -13.13 12.18
C LYS A 51 1.01 -13.55 13.12
N ASN A 52 0.69 -14.46 14.03
CA ASN A 52 1.65 -15.05 14.95
C ASN A 52 2.25 -16.33 14.36
N ASN A 53 3.57 -16.51 14.53
CA ASN A 53 4.26 -17.76 14.18
C ASN A 53 4.37 -18.71 15.38
N GLU A 54 4.16 -18.24 16.61
CA GLU A 54 4.23 -19.04 17.83
C GLU A 54 2.87 -19.08 18.53
N ASP A 55 2.28 -20.26 18.66
CA ASP A 55 0.95 -20.52 19.23
C ASP A 55 0.89 -20.28 20.77
N ARG A 56 1.36 -19.12 21.23
CA ARG A 56 1.28 -18.69 22.64
C ARG A 56 -0.06 -17.99 22.81
N GLY A 57 -0.95 -18.65 23.55
CA GLY A 57 -2.39 -18.36 23.68
C GLY A 57 -2.79 -17.02 24.30
N ASP A 58 -2.02 -15.95 24.12
CA ASP A 58 -2.36 -14.60 24.55
C ASP A 58 -2.37 -13.63 23.35
N TYR A 59 -3.45 -13.71 22.57
CA TYR A 59 -3.65 -12.99 21.31
C TYR A 59 -3.60 -11.46 21.46
N LEU A 60 -3.92 -10.91 22.64
CA LEU A 60 -4.05 -9.48 22.88
C LEU A 60 -2.70 -8.79 23.12
N SER A 61 -1.82 -9.43 23.90
CA SER A 61 -0.50 -8.87 24.26
C SER A 61 0.44 -8.78 23.05
N LEU A 62 0.29 -9.67 22.08
CA LEU A 62 1.15 -9.74 20.89
C LEU A 62 0.73 -8.80 19.76
N GLU A 63 -0.56 -8.50 19.67
CA GLU A 63 -1.13 -7.54 18.72
C GLU A 63 -0.76 -6.09 19.02
N LEU A 64 -0.23 -5.85 20.22
CA LEU A 64 -0.07 -4.53 20.84
C LEU A 64 1.38 -4.23 21.25
N ASP A 65 2.31 -5.19 21.17
CA ASP A 65 3.72 -5.00 21.55
C ASP A 65 4.71 -5.00 20.36
N PRO A 66 5.04 -3.82 19.82
CA PRO A 66 6.12 -3.64 18.84
C PRO A 66 7.48 -4.22 19.23
N ARG A 67 7.77 -4.37 20.53
CA ARG A 67 9.08 -4.86 21.00
C ARG A 67 9.27 -6.34 20.68
N GLN A 68 8.20 -7.11 20.65
CA GLN A 68 8.24 -8.55 20.35
C GLN A 68 8.55 -8.82 18.88
N TRP A 69 8.31 -7.85 18.00
CA TRP A 69 8.62 -7.95 16.59
C TRP A 69 10.05 -7.54 16.25
N LYS A 70 10.81 -7.06 17.24
CA LYS A 70 12.17 -6.56 17.04
C LYS A 70 13.18 -7.69 17.02
N ILE A 71 13.76 -7.95 15.86
CA ILE A 71 14.80 -8.95 15.63
C ILE A 71 16.05 -8.22 15.14
N ASN A 72 17.15 -8.31 15.90
CA ASN A 72 18.44 -7.68 15.57
C ASN A 72 18.36 -6.18 15.25
N GLY A 73 17.46 -5.45 15.93
CA GLY A 73 17.27 -4.02 15.74
C GLY A 73 16.28 -3.63 14.62
N ALA A 74 15.90 -4.56 13.74
CA ALA A 74 14.84 -4.36 12.74
C ALA A 74 13.52 -4.96 13.24
N TYR A 75 12.38 -4.48 12.74
CA TYR A 75 11.07 -5.05 13.07
C TYR A 75 10.60 -5.93 11.92
N ARG A 76 10.15 -7.15 12.24
CA ARG A 76 9.59 -8.08 11.26
C ARG A 76 8.22 -8.54 11.71
N ILE A 77 7.22 -8.24 10.89
CA ILE A 77 5.81 -8.42 11.24
C ILE A 77 5.13 -9.16 10.10
N ASN A 78 4.55 -10.31 10.38
CA ASN A 78 3.70 -11.02 9.43
C ASN A 78 2.27 -10.49 9.54
N LEU A 79 1.64 -10.25 8.41
CA LEU A 79 0.33 -9.62 8.29
C LEU A 79 -0.57 -10.47 7.39
N GLU A 80 -1.82 -10.63 7.78
CA GLU A 80 -2.86 -11.32 7.01
C GLU A 80 -4.07 -10.41 6.88
N HIS A 81 -4.66 -10.32 5.69
CA HIS A 81 -5.87 -9.55 5.49
C HIS A 81 -7.11 -10.36 5.87
N ARG A 82 -7.99 -9.78 6.69
CA ARG A 82 -9.17 -10.45 7.25
C ARG A 82 -10.07 -11.09 6.19
N SER A 83 -10.25 -10.42 5.06
CA SER A 83 -11.21 -10.84 4.02
C SER A 83 -10.56 -11.43 2.76
N ILE A 84 -9.23 -11.32 2.59
CA ILE A 84 -8.54 -11.72 1.37
C ILE A 84 -7.41 -12.66 1.79
N ARG A 85 -7.65 -13.97 1.73
CA ARG A 85 -6.73 -15.00 2.27
C ARG A 85 -5.41 -15.06 1.53
N GLU A 86 -5.41 -14.67 0.26
CA GLU A 86 -4.26 -14.62 -0.63
C GLU A 86 -3.35 -13.41 -0.33
N LEU A 87 -3.87 -12.44 0.45
CA LEU A 87 -3.15 -11.23 0.84
C LEU A 87 -2.42 -11.47 2.18
N ASN A 88 -1.45 -12.38 2.13
CA ASN A 88 -0.47 -12.59 3.20
C ASN A 88 0.79 -11.79 2.90
N CYS A 89 1.23 -10.99 3.87
CA CYS A 89 2.28 -10.01 3.70
C CYS A 89 3.27 -10.07 4.86
N LYS A 90 4.49 -9.61 4.61
CA LYS A 90 5.52 -9.39 5.62
C LYS A 90 5.95 -7.94 5.54
N LEU A 91 5.90 -7.25 6.67
CA LEU A 91 6.44 -5.92 6.87
C LEU A 91 7.79 -6.03 7.56
N ASP A 92 8.85 -5.66 6.85
CA ASP A 92 10.19 -5.47 7.40
C ASP A 92 10.42 -3.97 7.58
N ALA A 93 10.57 -3.51 8.83
CA ALA A 93 10.88 -2.12 9.14
C ALA A 93 12.32 -1.99 9.66
N ILE A 94 13.13 -1.23 8.94
CA ILE A 94 14.57 -1.11 9.20
C ILE A 94 14.85 0.33 9.65
N PRO A 95 15.16 0.55 10.93
CA PRO A 95 15.57 1.87 11.41
C PRO A 95 16.99 2.20 10.93
N VAL A 96 17.15 3.38 10.35
CA VAL A 96 18.39 3.97 9.85
C VAL A 96 18.48 5.40 10.38
N GLY A 97 19.09 5.55 11.56
CA GLY A 97 19.08 6.83 12.27
C GLY A 97 17.67 7.25 12.66
N ASP A 98 17.25 8.45 12.24
CA ASP A 98 15.93 9.01 12.49
C ASP A 98 14.90 8.65 11.40
N VAL A 99 15.28 7.80 10.44
CA VAL A 99 14.41 7.33 9.35
C VAL A 99 14.12 5.84 9.53
N ILE A 100 12.88 5.43 9.32
CA ILE A 100 12.51 4.02 9.20
C ILE A 100 12.17 3.71 7.75
N ILE A 101 12.82 2.69 7.19
CA ILE A 101 12.49 2.12 5.88
C ILE A 101 11.47 0.99 6.10
N LEU A 102 10.28 1.14 5.53
CA LEU A 102 9.20 0.17 5.59
C LEU A 102 9.13 -0.60 4.27
N ASN A 103 9.39 -1.90 4.32
CA ASN A 103 9.31 -2.81 3.19
C ASN A 103 8.15 -3.78 3.39
N LEU A 104 7.16 -3.72 2.50
CA LEU A 104 6.00 -4.59 2.51
C LEU A 104 6.07 -5.57 1.34
N THR A 105 6.19 -6.85 1.66
CA THR A 105 6.38 -7.94 0.69
C THR A 105 5.21 -8.92 0.77
N SER A 106 4.70 -9.39 -0.38
CA SER A 106 3.72 -10.49 -0.39
C SER A 106 4.44 -11.83 -0.19
N ILE A 107 3.88 -12.69 0.66
CA ILE A 107 4.47 -14.01 0.97
C ILE A 107 4.06 -15.04 -0.10
N ASN A 108 2.81 -14.99 -0.54
CA ASN A 108 2.22 -16.05 -1.36
C ASN A 108 2.27 -15.77 -2.86
N ASN A 109 2.44 -14.51 -3.25
CA ASN A 109 2.38 -14.08 -4.64
C ASN A 109 3.72 -13.46 -5.04
N ALA A 110 4.17 -13.73 -6.26
CA ALA A 110 5.36 -13.10 -6.86
C ALA A 110 5.07 -11.65 -7.26
N ILE A 111 4.71 -10.82 -6.28
CA ILE A 111 4.36 -9.41 -6.45
C ILE A 111 5.52 -8.55 -5.96
N LYS A 112 5.74 -7.45 -6.67
CA LYS A 112 6.81 -6.50 -6.37
C LYS A 112 6.66 -5.94 -4.95
N THR A 113 7.73 -6.02 -4.16
CA THR A 113 7.81 -5.40 -2.84
C THR A 113 7.57 -3.89 -2.93
N ARG A 114 6.74 -3.38 -2.02
CA ARG A 114 6.48 -1.94 -1.87
C ARG A 114 7.33 -1.38 -0.74
N CYS A 115 7.93 -0.22 -0.96
CA CYS A 115 8.86 0.41 -0.03
C CYS A 115 8.49 1.87 0.18
N THR A 116 8.62 2.36 1.42
CA THR A 116 8.63 3.80 1.72
C THR A 116 9.59 4.06 2.87
N ALA A 117 10.30 5.18 2.80
CA ALA A 117 11.02 5.72 3.95
C ALA A 117 10.11 6.70 4.71
N VAL A 118 10.25 6.79 6.02
CA VAL A 118 9.49 7.71 6.89
C VAL A 118 10.43 8.28 7.94
N GLU A 119 10.47 9.60 8.07
CA GLU A 119 11.21 10.29 9.14
C GLU A 119 10.43 10.20 10.44
N THR A 120 11.01 9.61 11.48
CA THR A 120 10.26 9.29 12.70
C THR A 120 9.89 10.56 13.49
N LEU A 121 10.78 11.55 13.51
CA LEU A 121 10.58 12.80 14.24
C LEU A 121 9.50 13.72 13.63
N GLU A 122 9.14 13.50 12.35
CA GLU A 122 8.04 14.21 11.68
C GLU A 122 6.66 13.85 12.30
N PHE A 123 6.55 12.62 12.85
CA PHE A 123 5.28 12.05 13.31
C PHE A 123 5.26 11.72 14.80
N VAL A 124 6.42 11.60 15.45
CA VAL A 124 6.54 11.20 16.85
C VAL A 124 7.44 12.17 17.61
N ASN A 125 6.89 12.82 18.64
CA ASN A 125 7.62 13.67 19.58
C ASN A 125 7.64 13.04 20.99
N LEU A 126 8.78 12.45 21.36
CA LEU A 126 8.98 11.84 22.69
C LEU A 126 9.06 12.85 23.85
N HIS A 127 9.34 14.12 23.56
CA HIS A 127 9.51 15.15 24.59
C HIS A 127 8.18 15.71 25.11
N SER A 128 7.07 15.33 24.49
CA SER A 128 5.74 15.72 24.92
C SER A 128 5.31 14.97 26.19
N SER A 129 4.90 15.74 27.21
CA SER A 129 4.33 15.20 28.44
C SER A 129 2.94 14.59 28.21
N ASP A 130 2.12 15.20 27.36
CA ASP A 130 0.81 14.67 27.00
C ASP A 130 0.93 13.61 25.88
N VAL A 131 0.16 12.52 26.02
CA VAL A 131 0.15 11.37 25.11
C VAL A 131 -0.42 11.76 23.76
N ASN A 132 -1.44 12.62 23.73
CA ASN A 132 -2.08 13.02 22.48
C ASN A 132 -1.15 13.88 21.61
N SER A 133 -0.36 14.77 22.24
CA SER A 133 0.62 15.60 21.53
C SER A 133 1.95 14.90 21.22
N ARG A 134 2.11 13.60 21.54
CA ARG A 134 3.25 12.80 21.06
C ARG A 134 3.15 12.50 19.57
N PHE A 135 1.95 12.53 19.00
CA PHE A 135 1.73 12.19 17.60
C PHE A 135 1.38 13.43 16.80
N MET A 136 2.10 13.63 15.70
CA MET A 136 1.96 14.79 14.83
C MET A 136 1.68 14.32 13.41
N ASN A 137 1.04 15.17 12.61
CA ASN A 137 0.83 14.96 11.17
C ASN A 137 0.20 13.59 10.81
N LEU A 138 -0.68 13.07 11.68
CA LEU A 138 -1.25 11.72 11.57
C LEU A 138 -2.04 11.47 10.28
N LYS A 139 -2.72 12.50 9.77
CA LYS A 139 -3.39 12.45 8.47
C LYS A 139 -2.40 12.18 7.34
N THR A 140 -1.32 12.95 7.28
CA THR A 140 -0.26 12.81 6.28
C THR A 140 0.41 11.45 6.39
N PHE A 141 0.70 10.99 7.61
CA PHE A 141 1.24 9.65 7.86
C PHE A 141 0.32 8.55 7.33
N SER A 142 -0.96 8.58 7.73
CA SER A 142 -1.95 7.59 7.33
C SER A 142 -2.09 7.52 5.81
N HIS A 143 -2.18 8.68 5.15
CA HIS A 143 -2.25 8.75 3.68
C HIS A 143 -0.98 8.23 3.02
N ARG A 144 0.20 8.56 3.54
CA ARG A 144 1.49 8.07 3.02
C ARG A 144 1.57 6.55 3.07
N ILE A 145 1.21 5.94 4.20
CA ILE A 145 1.22 4.48 4.36
C ILE A 145 0.15 3.81 3.48
N LYS A 146 -1.09 4.33 3.49
CA LYS A 146 -2.19 3.79 2.67
C LYS A 146 -1.86 3.87 1.18
N ASN A 147 -1.38 5.02 0.70
CA ASN A 147 -1.17 5.26 -0.73
C ASN A 147 0.11 4.61 -1.28
N ASN A 148 1.19 4.51 -0.49
CA ASN A 148 2.46 4.00 -1.01
C ASN A 148 2.66 2.50 -0.77
N LEU A 149 2.08 1.95 0.31
CA LEU A 149 2.27 0.55 0.69
C LEU A 149 0.99 -0.26 0.49
N ILE A 150 -0.08 0.10 1.21
CA ILE A 150 -1.24 -0.77 1.38
C ILE A 150 -2.07 -0.88 0.10
N THR A 151 -2.56 0.25 -0.42
CA THR A 151 -3.44 0.27 -1.58
C THR A 151 -2.77 -0.31 -2.83
N PRO A 152 -1.51 0.05 -3.17
CA PRO A 152 -0.84 -0.54 -4.32
C PRO A 152 -0.69 -2.05 -4.19
N LEU A 153 -0.28 -2.56 -3.01
CA LEU A 153 -0.14 -4.00 -2.80
C LEU A 153 -1.47 -4.73 -2.90
N LYS A 154 -2.54 -4.19 -2.30
CA LYS A 154 -3.90 -4.75 -2.44
C LYS A 154 -4.32 -4.82 -3.90
N CYS A 155 -4.12 -3.75 -4.66
CA CYS A 155 -4.47 -3.70 -6.07
C CYS A 155 -3.66 -4.71 -6.88
N ASP A 156 -2.34 -4.83 -6.65
CA ASP A 156 -1.50 -5.80 -7.34
C ASP A 156 -1.94 -7.24 -7.08
N VAL A 157 -2.26 -7.57 -5.82
CA VAL A 157 -2.76 -8.90 -5.43
C VAL A 157 -4.10 -9.19 -6.10
N LEU A 158 -5.05 -8.25 -6.04
CA LEU A 158 -6.35 -8.43 -6.67
C LEU A 158 -6.24 -8.53 -8.20
N ASN A 159 -5.35 -7.75 -8.82
CA ASN A 159 -5.04 -7.85 -10.24
C ASN A 159 -4.47 -9.21 -10.62
N HIS A 160 -3.57 -9.76 -9.79
CA HIS A 160 -3.00 -11.10 -9.97
C HIS A 160 -4.09 -12.18 -9.90
N LEU A 161 -5.04 -12.03 -8.98
CA LEU A 161 -6.20 -12.92 -8.83
C LEU A 161 -7.30 -12.69 -9.86
N LYS A 162 -7.12 -11.75 -10.80
CA LYS A 162 -8.12 -11.32 -11.79
C LYS A 162 -9.45 -10.87 -11.16
N VAL A 163 -9.39 -10.32 -9.95
CA VAL A 163 -10.54 -9.75 -9.24
C VAL A 163 -10.63 -8.26 -9.53
N VAL A 164 -11.85 -7.80 -9.81
CA VAL A 164 -12.13 -6.39 -10.06
C VAL A 164 -11.77 -5.56 -8.82
N ASN A 165 -11.07 -4.46 -9.03
CA ASN A 165 -10.59 -3.60 -7.96
C ASN A 165 -10.48 -2.14 -8.43
N PRO A 166 -10.35 -1.16 -7.52
CA PRO A 166 -10.44 0.26 -7.88
C PRO A 166 -9.20 0.81 -8.60
N SER A 167 -8.21 -0.03 -8.94
CA SER A 167 -7.12 0.40 -9.82
C SER A 167 -7.57 0.39 -11.28
N LEU A 168 -7.00 1.28 -12.10
CA LEU A 168 -7.28 1.30 -13.54
C LEU A 168 -7.08 -0.07 -14.23
N PRO A 169 -5.98 -0.81 -14.00
CA PRO A 169 -5.85 -2.16 -14.55
C PRO A 169 -6.80 -3.17 -13.89
N GLY A 170 -7.42 -2.85 -12.76
CA GLY A 170 -8.39 -3.69 -12.06
C GLY A 170 -9.82 -3.56 -12.56
N LEU A 171 -10.12 -2.60 -13.44
CA LEU A 171 -11.46 -2.40 -13.97
C LEU A 171 -11.84 -3.48 -15.01
N PRO A 172 -13.15 -3.73 -15.20
CA PRO A 172 -13.66 -4.44 -16.37
C PRO A 172 -13.18 -3.80 -17.68
N GLU A 173 -12.93 -4.62 -18.69
CA GLU A 173 -12.37 -4.17 -19.96
C GLU A 173 -13.25 -3.10 -20.61
N GLU A 174 -14.57 -3.24 -20.56
CA GLU A 174 -15.54 -2.30 -21.13
C GLU A 174 -15.38 -0.89 -20.54
N LEU A 175 -15.11 -0.80 -19.22
CA LEU A 175 -14.88 0.47 -18.55
C LEU A 175 -13.51 1.06 -18.92
N ILE A 176 -12.48 0.22 -19.02
CA ILE A 176 -11.15 0.67 -19.48
C ILE A 176 -11.26 1.25 -20.89
N LEU A 177 -11.96 0.58 -21.80
CA LEU A 177 -12.20 1.05 -23.16
C LEU A 177 -12.98 2.37 -23.19
N LYS A 178 -13.97 2.50 -22.31
CA LYS A 178 -14.73 3.75 -22.22
C LYS A 178 -13.85 4.90 -21.74
N ILE A 179 -13.02 4.69 -20.72
CA ILE A 179 -12.06 5.68 -20.23
C ILE A 179 -11.08 6.04 -21.34
N LEU A 180 -10.53 5.05 -22.05
CA LEU A 180 -9.63 5.26 -23.19
C LEU A 180 -10.27 6.12 -24.28
N SER A 181 -11.55 5.90 -24.60
CA SER A 181 -12.26 6.69 -25.61
C SER A 181 -12.43 8.17 -25.23
N MET A 182 -12.25 8.52 -23.96
CA MET A 182 -12.32 9.91 -23.46
C MET A 182 -10.94 10.59 -23.41
N LEU A 183 -9.85 9.86 -23.63
CA LEU A 183 -8.49 10.38 -23.59
C LEU A 183 -8.03 10.85 -24.98
N PRO A 184 -7.20 11.92 -25.06
CA PRO A 184 -6.49 12.29 -26.28
C PRO A 184 -5.61 11.15 -26.82
N GLU A 185 -5.37 11.10 -28.14
CA GLU A 185 -4.57 10.03 -28.76
C GLU A 185 -3.17 9.87 -28.15
N ALA A 186 -2.52 10.97 -27.79
CA ALA A 186 -1.20 10.96 -27.15
C ALA A 186 -1.23 10.20 -25.80
N ASP A 187 -2.28 10.41 -25.00
CA ASP A 187 -2.42 9.77 -23.69
C ASP A 187 -2.80 8.29 -23.83
N GLN A 188 -3.55 7.93 -24.87
CA GLN A 188 -3.82 6.53 -25.20
C GLN A 188 -2.52 5.77 -25.53
N ILE A 189 -1.64 6.37 -26.34
CA ILE A 189 -0.32 5.80 -26.66
C ILE A 189 0.53 5.64 -25.41
N ASN A 190 0.53 6.64 -24.53
CA ASN A 190 1.30 6.58 -23.29
C ASN A 190 0.78 5.49 -22.36
N LEU A 191 -0.55 5.37 -22.21
CA LEU A 191 -1.15 4.35 -21.36
C LEU A 191 -0.84 2.94 -21.85
N HIS A 192 -0.88 2.71 -23.16
CA HIS A 192 -0.48 1.46 -23.79
C HIS A 192 0.92 0.97 -23.37
N LYS A 193 1.86 1.91 -23.14
CA LYS A 193 3.26 1.59 -22.79
C LYS A 193 3.48 1.33 -21.29
N THR A 194 2.50 1.61 -20.44
CA THR A 194 2.68 1.54 -18.97
C THR A 194 2.73 0.13 -18.41
N CYS A 195 1.94 -0.80 -18.96
CA CYS A 195 1.90 -2.16 -18.48
C CYS A 195 1.43 -3.15 -19.56
N GLN A 196 1.83 -4.41 -19.38
CA GLN A 196 1.54 -5.47 -20.34
C GLN A 196 0.04 -5.77 -20.48
N LYS A 197 -0.76 -5.53 -19.42
CA LYS A 197 -2.22 -5.68 -19.49
C LYS A 197 -2.84 -4.70 -20.50
N PHE A 198 -2.49 -3.42 -20.42
CA PHE A 198 -2.95 -2.45 -21.40
C PHE A 198 -2.36 -2.74 -22.77
N GLU A 199 -1.08 -3.10 -22.85
CA GLU A 199 -0.46 -3.48 -24.13
C GLU A 199 -1.28 -4.54 -24.88
N ASN A 200 -1.69 -5.60 -24.17
CA ASN A 200 -2.49 -6.69 -24.71
C ASN A 200 -3.92 -6.28 -25.06
N LEU A 201 -4.58 -5.48 -24.21
CA LEU A 201 -5.93 -4.97 -24.47
C LEU A 201 -5.97 -4.10 -25.73
N PHE A 202 -4.95 -3.27 -25.94
CA PHE A 202 -4.83 -2.47 -27.15
C PHE A 202 -4.63 -3.37 -28.37
N LYS A 203 -3.75 -4.37 -28.31
CA LYS A 203 -3.55 -5.32 -29.43
C LYS A 203 -4.85 -6.02 -29.83
N SER A 204 -5.63 -6.53 -28.87
CA SER A 204 -6.88 -7.24 -29.17
C SER A 204 -7.93 -6.34 -29.85
N LEU A 205 -8.02 -5.06 -29.45
CA LEU A 205 -8.90 -4.09 -30.12
C LEU A 205 -8.49 -3.86 -31.58
N TYR A 206 -7.18 -3.78 -31.85
CA TYR A 206 -6.67 -3.56 -33.21
C TYR A 206 -6.84 -4.79 -34.08
N GLU A 207 -6.61 -5.99 -33.55
CA GLU A 207 -6.87 -7.25 -34.26
C GLU A 207 -8.36 -7.34 -34.64
N TYR A 208 -9.28 -7.02 -33.72
CA TYR A 208 -10.71 -6.96 -34.00
C TYR A 208 -11.09 -5.93 -35.07
N LYS A 209 -10.53 -4.71 -35.03
CA LYS A 209 -10.78 -3.67 -36.04
C LYS A 209 -10.19 -4.00 -37.41
N SER A 210 -9.04 -4.66 -37.46
CA SER A 210 -8.36 -5.05 -38.71
C SER A 210 -9.13 -6.09 -39.52
N GLY A 211 -10.02 -6.86 -38.87
CA GLY A 211 -10.97 -7.75 -39.54
C GLY A 211 -12.22 -7.05 -40.12
N VAL A 212 -12.49 -5.78 -39.74
CA VAL A 212 -13.78 -5.12 -40.04
C VAL A 212 -13.66 -3.92 -40.99
N LYS A 213 -12.51 -3.23 -41.11
CA LYS A 213 -12.20 -2.32 -42.25
C LYS A 213 -10.83 -1.66 -42.03
N LYS A 214 -9.98 -1.67 -43.07
CA LYS A 214 -8.77 -0.82 -43.15
C LYS A 214 -9.21 0.65 -43.21
N SER A 215 -9.11 1.41 -42.12
CA SER A 215 -9.25 2.87 -42.11
C SER A 215 -7.87 3.55 -42.10
N CYS A 216 -7.77 4.77 -42.66
CA CYS A 216 -6.54 5.59 -42.75
C CYS A 216 -5.81 5.79 -41.40
N GLU A 217 -6.51 5.70 -40.27
CA GLU A 217 -5.92 5.81 -38.92
C GLU A 217 -4.94 4.68 -38.61
N TYR A 218 -5.10 3.52 -39.27
CA TYR A 218 -4.23 2.34 -39.13
C TYR A 218 -2.79 2.61 -39.59
N GLU A 219 -2.60 3.36 -40.68
CA GLU A 219 -1.25 3.67 -41.17
C GLU A 219 -0.56 4.72 -40.32
N SER A 220 -1.27 5.76 -39.85
CA SER A 220 -0.71 6.79 -38.97
C SER A 220 -0.24 6.20 -37.63
N TYR A 221 -1.01 5.28 -37.04
CA TYR A 221 -0.65 4.67 -35.75
C TYR A 221 0.46 3.60 -35.87
N MET A 222 0.46 2.80 -36.94
CA MET A 222 1.55 1.86 -37.23
C MET A 222 2.88 2.59 -37.54
N LYS A 223 2.81 3.79 -38.12
CA LYS A 223 3.98 4.66 -38.34
C LYS A 223 4.56 5.15 -37.00
N LEU A 224 3.71 5.51 -36.04
CA LEU A 224 4.11 5.93 -34.69
C LEU A 224 4.67 4.77 -33.84
N LEU A 225 4.10 3.57 -33.94
CA LEU A 225 4.63 2.37 -33.26
C LEU A 225 5.98 1.92 -33.82
N ARG A 226 6.26 2.15 -35.10
CA ARG A 226 7.58 1.90 -35.72
C ARG A 226 8.62 2.94 -35.31
N LEU A 227 8.20 4.18 -35.10
CA LEU A 227 9.08 5.27 -34.65
C LEU A 227 9.49 5.12 -33.18
N GLY A 228 8.67 4.50 -32.32
CA GLY A 228 8.98 4.29 -30.90
C GLY A 228 9.79 3.03 -30.56
N ARG A 229 10.35 2.32 -31.56
CA ARG A 229 11.22 1.13 -31.36
C ARG A 229 12.70 1.38 -31.63
N HIS A 230 13.08 2.62 -31.94
CA HIS A 230 14.47 3.06 -31.97
C HIS A 230 14.66 4.02 -30.80
N ASP A 231 15.04 3.47 -29.65
CA ASP A 231 15.88 4.07 -28.60
C ASP A 231 16.13 3.01 -27.52
#